data_AF-A0AAP9IZP4-F1
#
_entry.id   AF-A0AAP9IZP4-F1
#
_cell.length_a   1.000
_cell.length_b   1.000
_cell.length_c   1.000
_cell.angle_alpha   90.00
_cell.angle_beta   90.00
_cell.angle_gamma   90.00
#
_symmetry.space_group_name_H-M   'P 1'
#
loop_
_entity.id
_entity.type
_entity.pdbx_description
1 polymer ?
#
loop_
_entity_poly.entity_id
_entity_poly.type
_entity_poly.pdbx_seq_one_letter_code
_entity_poly.pdbx_strand_id
1 'polypeptide(L)'
;MIRKEGVMTMYITSELAARFQQFGSHTYIQSGGIFDTPECMAVGHHVFIRRPYIFNAAACPPHSPAIMIGDGCQINPGLTINAKNSVILDRNVLIGPYVYISDQINMDVHPATGFPIPNKDASPQEGRVIICEGAWIGANAMVLGDVRIGFGSVVRPNSVVLNDVPDYCVVAGNPAVVAEAYEVSSGRWVPVSGEEQVREILTARRYHPLLSICIPTFNRAPHLEHCLESIYSQIGNNELIEVIVSDNASTDETAEVANRYASRYSNMRIVRNDKNIGADPNIFQVMTLAQGKFIKLQGDDDFYVDGTLLPLLHVLHSHADCGIVQIFVRNGDGRIWTDVGMSAYLDATSIYATFITSIIMRRVDLNQIEEPALFLHSSFNQLYLQYAILEKNPLFCIMNCSMFTYAGLSSDDYNFGEVVFRSYQSILQHFLGRGLTLDDIRKEKRRTLYEYAIPWFKQINETKMIANTDHFEEIYKEHYHDEPYYEEALAIITSIRKLQP
;
A
#
# COMPACT_ATOMS: atom_id res chain seq x y z
N MET A 1 31.26 -13.02 6.39
CA MET A 1 32.36 -13.86 5.85
C MET A 1 32.04 -15.32 6.19
N ILE A 2 31.53 -16.11 5.24
CA ILE A 2 31.32 -17.56 5.41
C ILE A 2 32.03 -18.22 4.22
N ARG A 3 33.20 -18.82 4.48
CA ARG A 3 33.95 -19.60 3.48
C ARG A 3 33.49 -21.06 3.55
N LYS A 4 32.71 -21.49 2.57
CA LYS A 4 32.74 -22.88 2.08
C LYS A 4 33.72 -22.91 0.92
N GLU A 5 34.62 -23.90 0.89
CA GLU A 5 35.52 -24.15 -0.23
C GLU A 5 34.68 -24.38 -1.51
N GLY A 6 34.99 -23.64 -2.60
CA GLY A 6 34.37 -23.84 -3.92
C GLY A 6 33.81 -22.55 -4.55
N VAL A 7 34.49 -22.09 -5.62
CA VAL A 7 34.10 -21.00 -6.54
C VAL A 7 33.71 -19.67 -5.88
N MET A 8 34.68 -18.76 -5.78
CA MET A 8 34.41 -17.36 -5.44
C MET A 8 33.47 -16.76 -6.51
N THR A 9 32.24 -16.42 -6.13
CA THR A 9 31.32 -15.72 -7.03
C THR A 9 31.84 -14.31 -7.22
N MET A 10 32.23 -13.97 -8.44
CA MET A 10 32.66 -12.63 -8.79
C MET A 10 31.44 -11.78 -9.18
N TYR A 11 31.47 -10.51 -8.81
CA TYR A 11 30.48 -9.51 -9.19
C TYR A 11 31.11 -8.50 -10.16
N ILE A 12 30.29 -7.71 -10.85
CA ILE A 12 30.78 -6.63 -11.71
C ILE A 12 31.64 -5.63 -10.91
N THR A 13 32.56 -4.95 -11.60
CA THR A 13 33.46 -3.99 -10.95
C THR A 13 32.75 -2.66 -10.68
N SER A 14 33.31 -1.87 -9.75
CA SER A 14 32.86 -0.50 -9.48
C SER A 14 32.96 0.40 -10.72
N GLU A 15 33.96 0.19 -11.57
CA GLU A 15 34.12 0.97 -12.81
C GLU A 15 32.96 0.71 -13.78
N LEU A 16 32.53 -0.55 -13.92
CA LEU A 16 31.37 -0.87 -14.75
C LEU A 16 30.07 -0.34 -14.12
N ALA A 17 29.89 -0.49 -12.81
CA ALA A 17 28.71 0.03 -12.11
C ALA A 17 28.56 1.56 -12.25
N ALA A 18 29.68 2.30 -12.24
CA ALA A 18 29.72 3.75 -12.41
C ALA A 18 29.33 4.23 -13.83
N ARG A 19 29.24 3.33 -14.82
CA ARG A 19 28.79 3.67 -16.18
C ARG A 19 27.28 3.75 -16.32
N PHE A 20 26.52 3.13 -15.43
CA PHE A 20 25.05 3.18 -15.47
C PHE A 20 24.56 4.60 -15.13
N GLN A 21 23.41 5.00 -15.68
CA GLN A 21 22.77 6.28 -15.30
C GLN A 21 22.44 6.30 -13.81
N GLN A 22 22.01 5.14 -13.30
CA GLN A 22 21.74 4.90 -11.90
C GLN A 22 22.16 3.48 -11.54
N PHE A 23 22.78 3.34 -10.38
CA PHE A 23 23.14 2.05 -9.82
C PHE A 23 22.84 2.04 -8.33
N GLY A 24 21.78 1.35 -7.93
CA GLY A 24 21.31 1.32 -6.56
C GLY A 24 22.25 0.57 -5.60
N SER A 25 22.16 0.93 -4.33
CA SER A 25 22.84 0.24 -3.23
C SER A 25 22.33 -1.19 -3.04
N HIS A 26 23.18 -2.05 -2.46
CA HIS A 26 22.88 -3.46 -2.19
C HIS A 26 22.49 -4.28 -3.43
N THR A 27 22.91 -3.83 -4.61
CA THR A 27 22.73 -4.54 -5.88
C THR A 27 23.93 -5.43 -6.19
N TYR A 28 23.65 -6.66 -6.60
CA TYR A 28 24.63 -7.72 -6.82
C TYR A 28 24.44 -8.37 -8.20
N ILE A 29 25.31 -8.00 -9.13
CA ILE A 29 25.32 -8.52 -10.52
C ILE A 29 26.56 -9.40 -10.70
N GLN A 30 26.37 -10.69 -10.99
CA GLN A 30 27.49 -11.63 -11.18
C GLN A 30 28.32 -11.32 -12.43
N SER A 31 29.64 -11.32 -12.34
CA SER A 31 30.53 -11.05 -13.49
C SER A 31 30.44 -12.13 -14.56
N GLY A 32 30.51 -11.76 -15.83
CA GLY A 32 30.49 -12.69 -16.98
C GLY A 32 29.23 -12.65 -17.85
N GLY A 33 28.50 -11.53 -17.83
CA GLY A 33 27.49 -11.19 -18.85
C GLY A 33 27.88 -9.93 -19.64
N ILE A 34 26.98 -9.47 -20.50
CA ILE A 34 27.21 -8.34 -21.42
C ILE A 34 26.21 -7.21 -21.11
N PHE A 35 26.73 -5.99 -20.98
CA PHE A 35 25.98 -4.75 -21.05
C PHE A 35 26.54 -3.93 -22.21
N ASP A 36 25.79 -3.81 -23.29
CA ASP A 36 26.08 -2.88 -24.38
C ASP A 36 25.37 -1.56 -24.09
N THR A 37 26.12 -0.45 -24.13
CA THR A 37 25.69 0.91 -23.70
C THR A 37 25.07 0.99 -22.28
N PRO A 38 25.77 0.56 -21.21
CA PRO A 38 25.30 0.68 -19.83
C PRO A 38 24.92 2.12 -19.42
N GLU A 39 25.51 3.15 -20.04
CA GLU A 39 25.14 4.56 -19.88
C GLU A 39 23.70 4.90 -20.31
N CYS A 40 22.99 3.95 -20.93
CA CYS A 40 21.57 4.06 -21.26
C CYS A 40 20.69 3.19 -20.36
N MET A 41 21.25 2.66 -19.27
CA MET A 41 20.57 1.76 -18.36
C MET A 41 20.55 2.30 -16.93
N ALA A 42 19.50 1.95 -16.20
CA ALA A 42 19.36 2.21 -14.78
C ALA A 42 19.07 0.91 -14.03
N VAL A 43 19.74 0.72 -12.90
CA VAL A 43 19.53 -0.40 -11.99
C VAL A 43 19.22 0.14 -10.60
N GLY A 44 18.11 -0.32 -10.04
CA GLY A 44 17.64 0.03 -8.71
C GLY A 44 18.45 -0.59 -7.58
N HIS A 45 17.90 -0.50 -6.38
CA HIS A 45 18.44 -1.03 -5.14
C HIS A 45 18.08 -2.51 -4.96
N HIS A 46 18.89 -3.26 -4.23
CA HIS A 46 18.59 -4.67 -3.88
C HIS A 46 18.33 -5.58 -5.09
N VAL A 47 18.92 -5.28 -6.24
CA VAL A 47 18.76 -6.08 -7.47
C VAL A 47 19.77 -7.23 -7.47
N PHE A 48 19.33 -8.42 -7.86
CA PHE A 48 20.19 -9.60 -7.99
C PHE A 48 20.15 -10.14 -9.42
N ILE A 49 21.30 -10.18 -10.10
CA ILE A 49 21.42 -10.71 -11.47
C ILE A 49 22.45 -11.82 -11.53
N ARG A 50 22.03 -13.00 -11.99
CA ARG A 50 22.87 -14.18 -12.13
C ARG A 50 23.36 -14.34 -13.57
N ARG A 51 24.63 -14.69 -13.74
CA ARG A 51 25.25 -14.91 -15.05
C ARG A 51 24.82 -16.24 -15.68
N PRO A 52 24.81 -16.38 -17.03
CA PRO A 52 25.07 -15.33 -18.02
C PRO A 52 23.87 -14.39 -18.19
N TYR A 53 24.07 -13.22 -18.78
CA TYR A 53 23.01 -12.29 -19.17
C TYR A 53 23.50 -11.41 -20.32
N ILE A 54 22.56 -10.85 -21.10
CA ILE A 54 22.85 -9.91 -22.18
C ILE A 54 21.83 -8.77 -22.12
N PHE A 55 22.32 -7.54 -22.06
CA PHE A 55 21.51 -6.34 -22.15
C PHE A 55 22.05 -5.47 -23.27
N ASN A 56 21.24 -5.20 -24.29
CA ASN A 56 21.57 -4.28 -25.38
C ASN A 56 20.57 -3.14 -25.40
N ALA A 57 21.06 -1.91 -25.33
CA ALA A 57 20.29 -0.72 -25.65
C ALA A 57 20.79 -0.12 -26.98
N ALA A 58 19.90 0.00 -27.96
CA ALA A 58 20.27 0.50 -29.30
C ALA A 58 20.57 2.00 -29.31
N ALA A 59 19.94 2.77 -28.42
CA ALA A 59 20.12 4.21 -28.29
C ALA A 59 19.86 4.67 -26.84
N CYS A 60 20.36 5.85 -26.49
CA CYS A 60 20.05 6.54 -25.23
C CYS A 60 18.90 7.53 -25.43
N PRO A 61 17.71 7.29 -24.86
CA PRO A 61 16.67 8.30 -24.83
C PRO A 61 17.11 9.50 -23.96
N PRO A 62 16.76 10.74 -24.34
CA PRO A 62 17.23 11.94 -23.65
C PRO A 62 16.63 12.17 -22.25
N HIS A 63 15.49 11.55 -21.95
CA HIS A 63 14.73 11.80 -20.71
C HIS A 63 14.47 10.55 -19.86
N SER A 64 14.92 9.38 -20.29
CA SER A 64 14.74 8.13 -19.55
C SER A 64 15.78 7.08 -19.97
N PRO A 65 16.10 6.11 -19.10
CA PRO A 65 16.88 4.93 -19.49
C PRO A 65 16.16 4.12 -20.57
N ALA A 66 16.93 3.53 -21.50
CA ALA A 66 16.42 2.54 -22.46
C ALA A 66 16.10 1.21 -21.77
N ILE A 67 16.89 0.83 -20.75
CA ILE A 67 16.61 -0.33 -19.91
C ILE A 67 16.57 0.13 -18.46
N MET A 68 15.47 -0.14 -17.78
CA MET A 68 15.31 0.14 -16.35
C MET A 68 15.00 -1.16 -15.60
N ILE A 69 15.80 -1.45 -14.58
CA ILE A 69 15.57 -2.54 -13.64
C ILE A 69 15.24 -1.94 -12.27
N GLY A 70 13.99 -2.08 -11.84
CA GLY A 70 13.49 -1.55 -10.57
C GLY A 70 14.03 -2.29 -9.35
N ASP A 71 13.77 -1.72 -8.18
CA ASP A 71 14.26 -2.22 -6.90
C ASP A 71 13.79 -3.65 -6.60
N GLY A 72 14.62 -4.45 -5.95
CA GLY A 72 14.25 -5.80 -5.49
C GLY A 72 14.09 -6.85 -6.60
N CYS A 73 14.34 -6.50 -7.86
CA CYS A 73 14.29 -7.46 -8.97
C CYS A 73 15.26 -8.64 -8.77
N GLN A 74 14.78 -9.85 -9.07
CA GLN A 74 15.61 -11.06 -9.04
C GLN A 74 15.64 -11.72 -10.41
N ILE A 75 16.83 -11.79 -10.98
CA ILE A 75 17.06 -12.25 -12.35
C ILE A 75 17.91 -13.52 -12.33
N ASN A 76 17.30 -14.62 -12.78
CA ASN A 76 17.98 -15.89 -12.96
C ASN A 76 18.83 -15.94 -14.24
N PRO A 77 19.73 -16.94 -14.36
CA PRO A 77 20.66 -17.03 -15.49
C PRO A 77 19.99 -17.05 -16.86
N GLY A 78 20.56 -16.36 -17.82
CA GLY A 78 20.21 -16.41 -19.23
C GLY A 78 19.26 -15.31 -19.71
N LEU A 79 18.94 -14.31 -18.88
CA LEU A 79 18.14 -13.17 -19.34
C LEU A 79 18.83 -12.45 -20.50
N THR A 80 18.07 -12.23 -21.58
CA THR A 80 18.46 -11.38 -22.69
C THR A 80 17.44 -10.27 -22.87
N ILE A 81 17.87 -9.02 -22.80
CA ILE A 81 17.06 -7.84 -23.13
C ILE A 81 17.66 -7.13 -24.34
N ASN A 82 16.84 -6.91 -25.36
CA ASN A 82 17.16 -6.05 -26.49
C ASN A 82 16.16 -4.90 -26.54
N ALA A 83 16.59 -3.71 -26.13
CA ALA A 83 15.77 -2.50 -26.14
C ALA A 83 16.19 -1.59 -27.30
N LYS A 84 15.29 -1.40 -28.26
CA LYS A 84 15.46 -0.34 -29.27
C LYS A 84 15.01 1.02 -28.73
N ASN A 85 13.92 1.03 -27.98
CA ASN A 85 13.28 2.20 -27.40
C ASN A 85 13.30 2.13 -25.87
N SER A 86 12.56 1.19 -25.26
CA SER A 86 12.39 1.13 -23.81
C SER A 86 11.91 -0.25 -23.32
N VAL A 87 12.66 -0.82 -22.38
CA VAL A 87 12.26 -2.00 -21.59
C VAL A 87 12.38 -1.67 -20.11
N ILE A 88 11.27 -1.79 -19.39
CA ILE A 88 11.18 -1.44 -17.98
C ILE A 88 10.71 -2.67 -17.20
N LEU A 89 11.55 -3.12 -16.27
CA LEU A 89 11.16 -4.01 -15.19
C LEU A 89 10.92 -3.13 -13.97
N ASP A 90 9.70 -3.12 -13.46
CA ASP A 90 9.34 -2.38 -12.25
C ASP A 90 9.87 -3.09 -10.99
N ARG A 91 9.51 -2.62 -9.79
CA ARG A 91 9.97 -3.22 -8.54
C ARG A 91 9.57 -4.69 -8.40
N ASN A 92 10.37 -5.45 -7.67
CA ASN A 92 10.07 -6.82 -7.23
C ASN A 92 9.70 -7.78 -8.38
N VAL A 93 10.15 -7.52 -9.61
CA VAL A 93 9.93 -8.42 -10.76
C VAL A 93 10.84 -9.65 -10.63
N LEU A 94 10.25 -10.82 -10.84
CA LEU A 94 10.97 -12.09 -10.83
C LEU A 94 11.15 -12.60 -12.26
N ILE A 95 12.40 -12.80 -12.66
CA ILE A 95 12.75 -13.33 -13.98
C ILE A 95 13.32 -14.74 -13.84
N GLY A 96 12.63 -15.71 -14.44
CA GLY A 96 13.07 -17.08 -14.59
C GLY A 96 14.28 -17.22 -15.52
N PRO A 97 14.93 -18.39 -15.56
CA PRO A 97 16.09 -18.59 -16.41
C PRO A 97 15.75 -18.55 -17.91
N TYR A 98 16.69 -18.04 -18.71
CA TYR A 98 16.63 -18.00 -20.19
C TYR A 98 15.42 -17.25 -20.77
N VAL A 99 14.97 -16.20 -20.10
CA VAL A 99 13.92 -15.30 -20.61
C VAL A 99 14.49 -14.35 -21.66
N TYR A 100 13.73 -14.10 -22.74
CA TYR A 100 14.07 -13.14 -23.77
C TYR A 100 13.05 -12.00 -23.82
N ILE A 101 13.51 -10.75 -23.74
CA ILE A 101 12.66 -9.56 -23.76
C ILE A 101 13.13 -8.63 -24.88
N SER A 102 12.20 -8.16 -25.72
CA SER A 102 12.50 -7.23 -26.80
C SER A 102 11.31 -6.34 -27.07
N ASP A 103 11.53 -5.04 -27.18
CA ASP A 103 10.49 -4.08 -27.59
C ASP A 103 10.23 -4.05 -29.11
N GLN A 104 10.88 -4.97 -29.83
CA GLN A 104 10.69 -5.20 -31.25
C GLN A 104 10.20 -6.62 -31.55
N ILE A 105 9.42 -6.73 -32.62
CA ILE A 105 9.10 -7.99 -33.30
C ILE A 105 9.83 -7.97 -34.66
N ASN A 106 10.97 -8.64 -34.76
CA ASN A 106 11.79 -8.68 -35.97
C ASN A 106 11.38 -9.83 -36.91
N MET A 107 10.09 -9.94 -37.23
CA MET A 107 9.54 -10.97 -38.12
C MET A 107 8.64 -10.37 -39.20
N ASP A 108 9.20 -9.47 -40.02
CA ASP A 108 8.46 -8.85 -41.12
C ASP A 108 8.96 -9.33 -42.49
N VAL A 109 8.03 -9.70 -43.36
CA VAL A 109 8.25 -9.89 -44.79
C VAL A 109 7.92 -8.62 -45.54
N HIS A 110 8.63 -8.37 -46.63
CA HIS A 110 8.34 -7.22 -47.48
C HIS A 110 6.95 -7.37 -48.13
N PRO A 111 5.99 -6.46 -47.88
CA PRO A 111 4.60 -6.67 -48.28
C PRO A 111 4.41 -6.77 -49.80
N ALA A 112 5.31 -6.19 -50.59
CA ALA A 112 5.25 -6.26 -52.05
C ALA A 112 6.09 -7.37 -52.69
N THR A 113 7.07 -7.96 -51.98
CA THR A 113 8.03 -8.91 -52.59
C THR A 113 8.12 -10.24 -51.87
N GLY A 114 7.61 -10.36 -50.64
CA GLY A 114 7.65 -11.58 -49.84
C GLY A 114 9.04 -11.95 -49.31
N PHE A 115 10.09 -11.19 -49.64
CA PHE A 115 11.43 -11.43 -49.10
C PHE A 115 11.51 -11.04 -47.62
N PRO A 116 12.28 -11.78 -46.79
CA PRO A 116 12.63 -11.35 -45.44
C PRO A 116 13.28 -9.97 -45.51
N ILE A 117 12.82 -9.02 -44.69
CA ILE A 117 13.47 -7.72 -44.60
C ILE A 117 14.55 -7.82 -43.51
N PRO A 118 15.85 -7.70 -43.85
CA PRO A 118 16.94 -7.83 -42.87
C PRO A 118 16.96 -6.70 -41.85
N ASN A 119 16.38 -5.56 -42.20
CA ASN A 119 16.23 -4.39 -41.34
C ASN A 119 15.24 -3.46 -42.03
N LYS A 120 14.01 -3.32 -41.53
CA LYS A 120 13.24 -2.13 -41.88
C LYS A 120 13.94 -0.97 -41.21
N ASP A 121 14.35 0.03 -41.99
CA ASP A 121 14.35 1.41 -41.52
C ASP A 121 13.07 1.59 -40.71
N ALA A 122 13.29 1.90 -39.43
CA ALA A 122 12.32 1.85 -38.34
C ALA A 122 10.88 2.07 -38.80
N SER A 123 10.00 1.08 -38.59
CA SER A 123 8.64 1.49 -38.25
C SER A 123 8.79 2.43 -37.05
N PRO A 124 8.13 3.59 -37.05
CA PRO A 124 8.08 4.50 -35.91
C PRO A 124 7.23 3.90 -34.78
N GLN A 125 7.23 2.57 -34.62
CA GLN A 125 6.69 1.95 -33.43
C GLN A 125 7.69 2.21 -32.31
N GLU A 126 7.31 3.17 -31.48
CA GLU A 126 7.80 3.38 -30.11
C GLU A 126 7.41 2.20 -29.22
N GLY A 127 7.64 0.96 -29.69
CA GLY A 127 7.33 -0.25 -28.94
C GLY A 127 8.02 -0.17 -27.59
N ARG A 128 7.29 -0.50 -26.53
CA ARG A 128 7.77 -0.45 -25.16
C ARG A 128 7.36 -1.73 -24.45
N VAL A 129 8.30 -2.31 -23.70
CA VAL A 129 7.97 -3.40 -22.78
C VAL A 129 7.93 -2.86 -21.35
N ILE A 130 6.83 -3.06 -20.66
CA ILE A 130 6.69 -2.74 -19.23
C ILE A 130 6.28 -4.00 -18.50
N ILE A 131 7.09 -4.44 -17.53
CA ILE A 131 6.75 -5.54 -16.63
C ILE A 131 6.52 -4.92 -15.25
N CYS A 132 5.24 -4.81 -14.85
CA CYS A 132 4.81 -4.10 -13.66
C CYS A 132 5.18 -4.82 -12.36
N GLU A 133 5.05 -4.08 -11.25
CA GLU A 133 5.53 -4.52 -9.94
C GLU A 133 4.99 -5.90 -9.53
N GLY A 134 5.89 -6.74 -9.03
CA GLY A 134 5.57 -8.08 -8.52
C GLY A 134 5.23 -9.12 -9.59
N ALA A 135 5.34 -8.81 -10.88
CA ALA A 135 5.13 -9.80 -11.94
C ALA A 135 6.23 -10.87 -11.97
N TRP A 136 5.87 -12.10 -12.38
CA TRP A 136 6.79 -13.21 -12.51
C TRP A 136 6.81 -13.78 -13.92
N ILE A 137 7.98 -13.74 -14.56
CA ILE A 137 8.23 -14.33 -15.88
C ILE A 137 8.87 -15.71 -15.74
N GLY A 138 8.17 -16.75 -16.18
CA GLY A 138 8.63 -18.13 -16.12
C GLY A 138 9.81 -18.44 -17.06
N ALA A 139 10.50 -19.55 -16.79
CA ALA A 139 11.67 -19.98 -17.56
C ALA A 139 11.39 -20.10 -19.07
N ASN A 140 12.37 -19.73 -19.90
CA ASN A 140 12.31 -19.76 -21.38
C ASN A 140 11.14 -18.97 -22.00
N ALA A 141 10.49 -18.06 -21.25
CA ALA A 141 9.44 -17.22 -21.82
C ALA A 141 10.02 -16.11 -22.72
N MET A 142 9.23 -15.66 -23.68
CA MET A 142 9.56 -14.53 -24.56
C MET A 142 8.52 -13.43 -24.40
N VAL A 143 8.97 -12.17 -24.30
CA VAL A 143 8.10 -10.97 -24.27
C VAL A 143 8.54 -10.05 -25.39
N LEU A 144 7.68 -9.82 -26.39
CA LEU A 144 8.06 -9.18 -27.66
C LEU A 144 7.10 -8.06 -28.07
N GLY A 145 7.65 -6.95 -28.55
CA GLY A 145 6.89 -5.84 -29.15
C GLY A 145 6.47 -4.78 -28.15
N ASP A 146 5.26 -4.24 -28.32
CA ASP A 146 4.68 -3.24 -27.42
C ASP A 146 3.75 -3.94 -26.43
N VAL A 147 4.26 -4.25 -25.24
CA VAL A 147 3.58 -5.13 -24.27
C VAL A 147 3.75 -4.63 -22.84
N ARG A 148 2.62 -4.49 -22.15
CA ARG A 148 2.55 -4.35 -20.70
C ARG A 148 2.15 -5.67 -20.03
N ILE A 149 2.98 -6.16 -19.12
CA ILE A 149 2.62 -7.25 -18.20
C ILE A 149 2.19 -6.62 -16.88
N GLY A 150 0.92 -6.81 -16.52
CA GLY A 150 0.29 -6.16 -15.38
C GLY A 150 0.81 -6.56 -14.00
N PHE A 151 0.38 -5.81 -12.98
CA PHE A 151 0.77 -5.99 -11.58
C PHE A 151 0.49 -7.41 -11.08
N GLY A 152 1.47 -8.03 -10.42
CA GLY A 152 1.32 -9.37 -9.85
C GLY A 152 0.96 -10.48 -10.86
N SER A 153 1.08 -10.22 -12.16
CA SER A 153 0.77 -11.19 -13.21
C SER A 153 1.89 -12.20 -13.41
N VAL A 154 1.52 -13.39 -13.90
CA VAL A 154 2.46 -14.51 -14.06
C VAL A 154 2.47 -14.99 -15.50
N VAL A 155 3.66 -15.06 -16.10
CA VAL A 155 3.87 -15.70 -17.40
C VAL A 155 4.40 -17.11 -17.14
N ARG A 156 3.66 -18.15 -17.55
CA ARG A 156 4.10 -19.53 -17.38
C ARG A 156 5.33 -19.83 -18.24
N PRO A 157 6.21 -20.78 -17.82
CA PRO A 157 7.38 -21.16 -18.61
C PRO A 157 7.05 -21.54 -20.07
N ASN A 158 8.00 -21.27 -20.97
CA ASN A 158 7.90 -21.51 -22.43
C ASN A 158 6.75 -20.75 -23.14
N SER A 159 6.24 -19.67 -22.56
CA SER A 159 5.18 -18.86 -23.19
C SER A 159 5.75 -17.71 -24.03
N VAL A 160 5.03 -17.31 -25.08
CA VAL A 160 5.39 -16.17 -25.95
C VAL A 160 4.33 -15.08 -25.83
N VAL A 161 4.66 -14.00 -25.12
CA VAL A 161 3.77 -12.87 -24.87
C VAL A 161 3.93 -11.84 -25.97
N LEU A 162 2.84 -11.60 -26.71
CA LEU A 162 2.76 -10.65 -27.83
C LEU A 162 1.71 -9.55 -27.61
N ASN A 163 0.93 -9.65 -26.54
CA ASN A 163 -0.15 -8.72 -26.20
C ASN A 163 -0.09 -8.40 -24.72
N ASP A 164 -0.70 -7.28 -24.34
CA ASP A 164 -0.83 -6.87 -22.94
C ASP A 164 -1.47 -7.97 -22.07
N VAL A 165 -0.92 -8.11 -20.87
CA VAL A 165 -1.45 -8.97 -19.82
C VAL A 165 -2.09 -8.07 -18.76
N PRO A 166 -3.40 -8.20 -18.51
CA PRO A 166 -4.06 -7.47 -17.43
C PRO A 166 -3.41 -7.77 -16.07
N ASP A 167 -3.63 -6.88 -15.10
CA ASP A 167 -3.15 -7.10 -13.73
C ASP A 167 -3.75 -8.37 -13.12
N TYR A 168 -3.00 -9.06 -12.27
CA TYR A 168 -3.39 -10.30 -11.61
C TYR A 168 -4.00 -11.34 -12.56
N CYS A 169 -3.30 -11.60 -13.65
CA CYS A 169 -3.61 -12.65 -14.63
C CYS A 169 -2.41 -13.61 -14.81
N VAL A 170 -2.70 -14.89 -15.03
CA VAL A 170 -1.71 -15.89 -15.41
C VAL A 170 -1.87 -16.20 -16.89
N VAL A 171 -0.80 -16.07 -17.68
CA VAL A 171 -0.80 -16.35 -19.11
C VAL A 171 0.05 -17.56 -19.46
N ALA A 172 -0.33 -18.27 -20.52
CA ALA A 172 0.35 -19.47 -20.99
C ALA A 172 0.21 -19.67 -22.50
N GLY A 173 1.22 -20.26 -23.13
CA GLY A 173 1.16 -20.71 -24.52
C GLY A 173 1.94 -19.85 -25.52
N ASN A 174 1.83 -20.18 -26.81
CA ASN A 174 2.46 -19.46 -27.92
C ASN A 174 1.44 -19.34 -29.08
N PRO A 175 0.79 -18.17 -29.26
CA PRO A 175 0.89 -16.99 -28.41
C PRO A 175 0.29 -17.23 -27.02
N ALA A 176 0.78 -16.49 -26.02
CA ALA A 176 0.31 -16.60 -24.65
C ALA A 176 -1.10 -16.01 -24.52
N VAL A 177 -2.00 -16.75 -23.88
CA VAL A 177 -3.36 -16.31 -23.56
C VAL A 177 -3.60 -16.42 -22.06
N VAL A 178 -4.56 -15.64 -21.55
CA VAL A 178 -4.95 -15.70 -20.13
C VAL A 178 -5.53 -17.09 -19.84
N ALA A 179 -4.88 -17.80 -18.92
CA ALA A 179 -5.28 -19.12 -18.46
C ALA A 179 -5.97 -19.06 -17.09
N GLU A 180 -5.58 -18.10 -16.24
CA GLU A 180 -6.21 -17.86 -14.94
C GLU A 180 -6.29 -16.36 -14.65
N ALA A 181 -7.31 -15.96 -13.89
CA ALA A 181 -7.44 -14.60 -13.37
C ALA A 181 -7.79 -14.65 -11.88
N TYR A 182 -7.24 -13.74 -11.10
CA TYR A 182 -7.60 -13.58 -9.69
C TYR A 182 -9.05 -13.08 -9.50
N GLU A 183 -9.86 -13.80 -8.74
CA GLU A 183 -11.24 -13.44 -8.43
C GLU A 183 -11.35 -12.98 -6.97
N VAL A 184 -11.80 -11.75 -6.73
CA VAL A 184 -11.85 -11.13 -5.39
C VAL A 184 -12.86 -11.82 -4.46
N SER A 185 -14.01 -12.23 -5.02
CA SER A 185 -15.10 -12.85 -4.27
C SER A 185 -14.66 -14.17 -3.63
N SER A 186 -14.02 -15.05 -4.40
CA SER A 186 -13.46 -16.31 -3.90
C SER A 186 -12.08 -16.14 -3.25
N GLY A 187 -11.36 -15.06 -3.56
CA GLY A 187 -9.99 -14.85 -3.11
C GLY A 187 -9.02 -15.87 -3.72
N ARG A 188 -9.24 -16.29 -4.97
CA ARG A 188 -8.45 -17.33 -5.63
C ARG A 188 -8.18 -16.98 -7.09
N TRP A 189 -7.12 -17.56 -7.63
CA TRP A 189 -6.90 -17.62 -9.07
C TRP A 189 -7.84 -18.68 -9.66
N VAL A 190 -8.74 -18.26 -10.53
CA VAL A 190 -9.70 -19.15 -11.17
C VAL A 190 -9.29 -19.39 -12.63
N PRO A 191 -9.38 -20.64 -13.14
CA PRO A 191 -9.20 -20.92 -14.55
C PRO A 191 -10.22 -20.16 -15.40
N VAL A 192 -9.78 -19.63 -16.55
CA VAL A 192 -10.64 -18.93 -17.51
C VAL A 192 -10.53 -19.56 -18.88
N SER A 193 -11.62 -19.54 -19.63
CA SER A 193 -11.71 -20.03 -21.01
C SER A 193 -12.28 -18.96 -21.91
N GLY A 194 -11.40 -18.26 -22.63
CA GLY A 194 -11.77 -17.21 -23.58
C GLY A 194 -11.84 -15.80 -22.98
N GLU A 195 -11.92 -14.81 -23.87
CA GLU A 195 -11.83 -13.39 -23.50
C GLU A 195 -13.04 -12.88 -22.70
N GLU A 196 -14.22 -13.49 -22.88
CA GLU A 196 -15.45 -13.07 -22.21
C GLU A 196 -15.37 -13.29 -20.70
N GLN A 197 -14.93 -14.48 -20.24
CA GLN A 197 -14.74 -14.78 -18.82
C GLN A 197 -13.67 -13.89 -18.18
N VAL A 198 -12.60 -13.57 -18.92
CA VAL A 198 -11.59 -12.61 -18.46
C VAL A 198 -12.24 -11.25 -18.24
N ARG A 199 -13.01 -10.76 -19.22
CA ARG A 199 -13.69 -9.46 -19.13
C ARG A 199 -14.68 -9.41 -17.97
N GLU A 200 -15.43 -10.49 -17.71
CA GLU A 200 -16.34 -10.59 -16.58
C GLU A 200 -15.60 -10.44 -15.23
N ILE A 201 -14.49 -11.15 -15.04
CA ILE A 201 -13.69 -11.07 -13.81
C ILE A 201 -13.09 -9.67 -13.63
N LEU A 202 -12.51 -9.09 -14.69
CA LEU A 202 -11.95 -7.73 -14.63
C LEU A 202 -13.04 -6.69 -14.32
N THR A 203 -14.22 -6.83 -14.93
CA THR A 203 -15.37 -5.97 -14.63
C THR A 203 -15.82 -6.12 -13.17
N ALA A 204 -15.88 -7.35 -12.65
CA ALA A 204 -16.23 -7.62 -11.27
C ALA A 204 -15.23 -6.99 -10.28
N ARG A 205 -13.92 -6.99 -10.59
CA ARG A 205 -12.91 -6.31 -9.76
C ARG A 205 -13.15 -4.81 -9.65
N ARG A 206 -13.59 -4.16 -10.72
CA ARG A 206 -13.90 -2.71 -10.71
C ARG A 206 -15.08 -2.35 -9.79
N TYR A 207 -16.12 -3.19 -9.74
CA TYR A 207 -17.30 -2.94 -8.91
C TYR A 207 -17.21 -3.53 -7.50
N HIS A 208 -16.33 -4.52 -7.32
CA HIS A 208 -16.08 -5.21 -6.05
C HIS A 208 -14.56 -5.39 -5.85
N PRO A 209 -13.82 -4.28 -5.63
CA PRO A 209 -12.37 -4.33 -5.47
C PRO A 209 -11.96 -5.08 -4.19
N LEU A 210 -10.67 -5.38 -4.06
CA LEU A 210 -10.16 -5.97 -2.82
C LEU A 210 -10.14 -4.94 -1.68
N LEU A 211 -9.75 -3.70 -1.99
CA LEU A 211 -9.53 -2.64 -1.00
C LEU A 211 -10.19 -1.33 -1.45
N SER A 212 -10.92 -0.69 -0.52
CA SER A 212 -11.32 0.71 -0.64
C SER A 212 -10.47 1.56 0.29
N ILE A 213 -9.74 2.53 -0.25
CA ILE A 213 -9.04 3.55 0.53
C ILE A 213 -9.97 4.76 0.66
N CYS A 214 -10.47 5.00 1.88
CA CYS A 214 -11.47 6.01 2.20
C CYS A 214 -10.80 7.23 2.86
N ILE A 215 -10.79 8.35 2.16
CA ILE A 215 -10.10 9.60 2.54
C ILE A 215 -11.15 10.69 2.83
N PRO A 216 -11.45 11.01 4.10
CA PRO A 216 -12.18 12.21 4.45
C PRO A 216 -11.25 13.42 4.43
N THR A 217 -11.71 14.55 3.89
CA THR A 217 -10.90 15.77 3.79
C THR A 217 -11.74 17.04 4.00
N PHE A 218 -11.11 18.11 4.48
CA PHE A 218 -11.71 19.43 4.62
C PHE A 218 -10.63 20.52 4.64
N ASN A 219 -10.61 21.41 3.64
CA ASN A 219 -9.67 22.53 3.54
C ASN A 219 -8.17 22.15 3.66
N ARG A 220 -7.75 21.12 2.93
CA ARG A 220 -6.40 20.52 3.02
C ARG A 220 -5.81 20.22 1.64
N ALA A 221 -6.03 21.07 0.64
CA ALA A 221 -5.64 20.81 -0.75
C ALA A 221 -4.18 20.30 -0.92
N PRO A 222 -3.14 20.89 -0.30
CA PRO A 222 -1.76 20.42 -0.46
C PRO A 222 -1.51 19.02 0.11
N HIS A 223 -2.14 18.72 1.26
CA HIS A 223 -2.00 17.42 1.92
C HIS A 223 -2.72 16.35 1.12
N LEU A 224 -3.95 16.62 0.68
CA LEU A 224 -4.68 15.72 -0.19
C LEU A 224 -3.90 15.42 -1.47
N GLU A 225 -3.29 16.44 -2.11
CA GLU A 225 -2.48 16.22 -3.31
C GLU A 225 -1.31 15.28 -3.04
N HIS A 226 -0.55 15.51 -1.96
CA HIS A 226 0.56 14.64 -1.58
C HIS A 226 0.10 13.21 -1.21
N CYS A 227 -1.04 13.08 -0.52
CA CYS A 227 -1.65 11.80 -0.19
C CYS A 227 -2.03 11.02 -1.46
N LEU A 228 -2.75 11.67 -2.38
CA LEU A 228 -3.14 11.06 -3.64
C LEU A 228 -1.92 10.71 -4.50
N GLU A 229 -0.89 11.56 -4.55
CA GLU A 229 0.36 11.25 -5.26
C GLU A 229 1.06 10.01 -4.66
N SER A 230 1.14 9.91 -3.33
CA SER A 230 1.74 8.76 -2.64
C SER A 230 1.01 7.44 -2.91
N ILE A 231 -0.30 7.50 -3.17
CA ILE A 231 -1.13 6.35 -3.52
C ILE A 231 -0.97 6.01 -5.01
N TYR A 232 -1.25 6.97 -5.89
CA TYR A 232 -1.35 6.73 -7.34
C TYR A 232 -0.03 6.49 -8.04
N SER A 233 1.09 7.00 -7.49
CA SER A 233 2.43 6.64 -7.95
C SER A 233 2.72 5.13 -7.83
N GLN A 234 2.04 4.43 -6.92
CA GLN A 234 2.20 2.99 -6.73
C GLN A 234 1.11 2.17 -7.45
N ILE A 235 -0.14 2.63 -7.45
CA ILE A 235 -1.27 1.77 -7.87
C ILE A 235 -1.81 2.08 -9.27
N GLY A 236 -1.64 3.30 -9.79
CA GLY A 236 -2.29 3.73 -11.04
C GLY A 236 -3.77 3.33 -11.10
N ASN A 237 -4.18 2.68 -12.19
CA ASN A 237 -5.55 2.17 -12.41
C ASN A 237 -5.76 0.71 -11.98
N ASN A 238 -5.05 0.25 -10.94
CA ASN A 238 -5.18 -1.11 -10.45
C ASN A 238 -6.62 -1.41 -9.98
N GLU A 239 -7.28 -2.35 -10.65
CA GLU A 239 -8.71 -2.67 -10.44
C GLU A 239 -8.99 -3.37 -9.11
N LEU A 240 -7.97 -3.79 -8.35
CA LEU A 240 -8.16 -4.33 -7.01
C LEU A 240 -8.31 -3.25 -5.94
N ILE A 241 -8.10 -1.97 -6.29
CA ILE A 241 -8.17 -0.85 -5.35
C ILE A 241 -9.11 0.21 -5.90
N GLU A 242 -10.03 0.70 -5.07
CA GLU A 242 -10.69 2.00 -5.29
C GLU A 242 -10.21 3.02 -4.25
N VAL A 243 -10.17 4.29 -4.65
CA VAL A 243 -9.89 5.43 -3.76
C VAL A 243 -11.12 6.32 -3.73
N ILE A 244 -11.64 6.58 -2.54
CA ILE A 244 -12.83 7.41 -2.34
C ILE A 244 -12.43 8.62 -1.51
N VAL A 245 -12.60 9.82 -2.07
CA VAL A 245 -12.42 11.09 -1.35
C VAL A 245 -13.78 11.66 -0.98
N SER A 246 -13.96 11.98 0.30
CA SER A 246 -15.14 12.68 0.81
C SER A 246 -14.76 14.09 1.26
N ASP A 247 -15.02 15.07 0.39
CA ASP A 247 -14.77 16.49 0.62
C ASP A 247 -15.91 17.10 1.45
N ASN A 248 -15.59 17.56 2.67
CA ASN A 248 -16.56 18.07 3.63
C ASN A 248 -16.99 19.53 3.39
N ALA A 249 -17.29 19.87 2.14
CA ALA A 249 -17.62 21.22 1.68
C ALA A 249 -16.44 22.22 1.78
N SER A 250 -15.25 21.81 1.33
CA SER A 250 -14.07 22.68 1.36
C SER A 250 -14.26 23.96 0.54
N THR A 251 -13.67 25.04 1.03
CA THR A 251 -13.70 26.38 0.42
C THR A 251 -12.39 26.75 -0.26
N ASP A 252 -11.35 25.92 -0.10
CA ASP A 252 -10.05 26.04 -0.78
C ASP A 252 -10.03 25.20 -2.09
N GLU A 253 -8.83 24.97 -2.63
CA GLU A 253 -8.59 24.22 -3.87
C GLU A 253 -8.77 22.69 -3.74
N THR A 254 -9.22 22.17 -2.58
CA THR A 254 -9.33 20.73 -2.31
C THR A 254 -10.16 20.00 -3.38
N ALA A 255 -11.26 20.61 -3.82
CA ALA A 255 -12.10 20.02 -4.86
C ALA A 255 -11.43 20.01 -6.24
N GLU A 256 -10.60 21.00 -6.56
CA GLU A 256 -9.86 21.04 -7.82
C GLU A 256 -8.80 19.94 -7.86
N VAL A 257 -8.07 19.75 -6.75
CA VAL A 257 -7.11 18.65 -6.56
C VAL A 257 -7.81 17.32 -6.77
N ALA A 258 -8.90 17.07 -6.04
CA ALA A 258 -9.64 15.81 -6.14
C ALA A 258 -10.06 15.54 -7.60
N ASN A 259 -10.74 16.50 -8.25
CA ASN A 259 -11.23 16.35 -9.63
C ASN A 259 -10.12 16.09 -10.64
N ARG A 260 -8.94 16.70 -10.46
CA ARG A 260 -7.77 16.45 -11.32
C ARG A 260 -7.38 14.97 -11.28
N TYR A 261 -7.28 14.38 -10.09
CA TYR A 261 -6.95 12.96 -9.95
C TYR A 261 -8.07 12.05 -10.46
N ALA A 262 -9.34 12.36 -10.20
CA ALA A 262 -10.46 11.54 -10.71
C ALA A 262 -10.62 11.59 -12.23
N SER A 263 -10.18 12.67 -12.89
CA SER A 263 -10.13 12.71 -14.36
C SER A 263 -9.02 11.83 -14.95
N ARG A 264 -7.97 11.55 -14.16
CA ARG A 264 -6.79 10.78 -14.57
C ARG A 264 -6.90 9.29 -14.23
N TYR A 265 -7.58 8.95 -13.13
CA TYR A 265 -7.63 7.58 -12.61
C TYR A 265 -9.07 7.07 -12.53
N SER A 266 -9.34 5.95 -13.20
CA SER A 266 -10.68 5.35 -13.33
C SER A 266 -11.18 4.68 -12.07
N ASN A 267 -10.28 4.40 -11.13
CA ASN A 267 -10.57 3.81 -9.82
C ASN A 267 -10.71 4.85 -8.69
N MET A 268 -10.84 6.14 -9.03
CA MET A 268 -11.15 7.20 -8.07
C MET A 268 -12.63 7.56 -8.06
N ARG A 269 -13.18 7.79 -6.86
CA ARG A 269 -14.50 8.39 -6.66
C ARG A 269 -14.38 9.58 -5.73
N ILE A 270 -15.14 10.63 -6.01
CA ILE A 270 -15.19 11.82 -5.17
C ILE A 270 -16.64 12.09 -4.83
N VAL A 271 -16.88 12.36 -3.55
CA VAL A 271 -18.15 12.86 -3.05
C VAL A 271 -17.86 14.17 -2.32
N ARG A 272 -18.61 15.21 -2.66
CA ARG A 272 -18.53 16.51 -1.99
C ARG A 272 -19.83 16.78 -1.27
N ASN A 273 -19.73 17.16 -0.01
CA ASN A 273 -20.88 17.56 0.80
C ASN A 273 -21.31 18.99 0.45
N ASP A 274 -22.63 19.26 0.55
CA ASP A 274 -23.18 20.60 0.37
C ASP A 274 -22.80 21.55 1.51
N LYS A 275 -22.53 21.00 2.70
CA LYS A 275 -22.13 21.71 3.91
C LYS A 275 -21.17 20.86 4.73
N ASN A 276 -20.35 21.50 5.56
CA ASN A 276 -19.52 20.79 6.52
C ASN A 276 -20.41 20.11 7.57
N ILE A 277 -20.30 18.77 7.66
CA ILE A 277 -21.09 17.94 8.59
C ILE A 277 -20.29 17.50 9.84
N GLY A 278 -19.08 18.02 10.03
CA GLY A 278 -18.13 17.60 11.06
C GLY A 278 -17.23 16.44 10.61
N ALA A 279 -16.15 16.19 11.36
CA ALA A 279 -15.15 15.18 11.01
C ALA A 279 -15.71 13.74 11.09
N ASP A 280 -16.25 13.34 12.25
CA ASP A 280 -16.75 11.97 12.44
C ASP A 280 -17.86 11.59 11.44
N PRO A 281 -18.87 12.45 11.16
CA PRO A 281 -19.88 12.11 10.15
C PRO A 281 -19.29 11.98 8.74
N ASN A 282 -18.26 12.76 8.40
CA ASN A 282 -17.58 12.65 7.11
C ASN A 282 -16.72 11.37 7.00
N ILE A 283 -16.02 11.00 8.09
CA ILE A 283 -15.29 9.72 8.20
C ILE A 283 -16.25 8.53 8.03
N PHE A 284 -17.39 8.58 8.71
CA PHE A 284 -18.41 7.54 8.61
C PHE A 284 -19.02 7.49 7.20
N GLN A 285 -19.34 8.65 6.62
CA GLN A 285 -19.88 8.75 5.27
C GLN A 285 -18.95 8.09 4.25
N VAL A 286 -17.66 8.45 4.22
CA VAL A 286 -16.72 7.92 3.22
C VAL A 286 -16.58 6.40 3.31
N MET A 287 -16.68 5.85 4.52
CA MET A 287 -16.66 4.40 4.76
C MET A 287 -17.90 3.71 4.18
N THR A 288 -19.09 4.31 4.30
CA THR A 288 -20.34 3.72 3.75
C THR A 288 -20.40 3.72 2.22
N LEU A 289 -19.57 4.53 1.55
CA LEU A 289 -19.47 4.58 0.09
C LEU A 289 -18.62 3.45 -0.50
N ALA A 290 -17.86 2.74 0.34
CA ALA A 290 -16.91 1.71 -0.06
C ALA A 290 -17.56 0.43 -0.63
N GLN A 291 -16.98 -0.10 -1.69
CA GLN A 291 -17.42 -1.32 -2.39
C GLN A 291 -16.43 -2.48 -2.21
N GLY A 292 -15.21 -2.19 -1.77
CA GLY A 292 -14.13 -3.15 -1.58
C GLY A 292 -14.43 -4.22 -0.54
N LYS A 293 -13.78 -5.38 -0.65
CA LYS A 293 -13.86 -6.45 0.36
C LYS A 293 -13.36 -5.97 1.73
N PHE A 294 -12.32 -5.14 1.72
CA PHE A 294 -11.77 -4.45 2.86
C PHE A 294 -11.92 -2.94 2.71
N ILE A 295 -12.20 -2.27 3.83
CA ILE A 295 -12.28 -0.82 3.93
C ILE A 295 -11.12 -0.34 4.78
N LYS A 296 -10.31 0.55 4.23
CA LYS A 296 -9.24 1.21 4.94
C LYS A 296 -9.54 2.69 5.05
N LEU A 297 -9.54 3.21 6.27
CA LEU A 297 -9.56 4.65 6.49
C LEU A 297 -8.15 5.23 6.27
N GLN A 298 -8.09 6.45 5.78
CA GLN A 298 -6.84 7.12 5.43
C GLN A 298 -6.96 8.62 5.74
N GLY A 299 -6.10 9.12 6.62
CA GLY A 299 -5.90 10.56 6.80
C GLY A 299 -5.32 11.18 5.53
N ASP A 300 -5.80 12.36 5.16
CA ASP A 300 -5.29 13.12 4.01
C ASP A 300 -3.90 13.72 4.24
N ASP A 301 -3.40 13.64 5.48
CA ASP A 301 -2.09 14.07 5.95
C ASP A 301 -1.10 12.91 6.23
N ASP A 302 -1.53 11.69 5.95
CA ASP A 302 -0.69 10.49 5.98
C ASP A 302 -0.34 10.06 4.54
N PHE A 303 0.94 9.82 4.28
CA PHE A 303 1.50 9.53 2.96
C PHE A 303 2.13 8.15 2.95
N TYR A 304 1.79 7.32 1.96
CA TYR A 304 2.41 6.01 1.82
C TYR A 304 3.90 6.14 1.49
N VAL A 305 4.71 5.33 2.16
CA VAL A 305 6.09 5.06 1.73
C VAL A 305 6.02 4.23 0.44
N ASP A 306 6.89 4.55 -0.51
CA ASP A 306 6.94 3.87 -1.81
C ASP A 306 7.17 2.36 -1.65
N GLY A 307 6.50 1.55 -2.50
CA GLY A 307 6.59 0.09 -2.48
C GLY A 307 5.84 -0.63 -1.34
N THR A 308 4.92 0.03 -0.64
CA THR A 308 4.22 -0.56 0.52
C THR A 308 2.80 -1.05 0.22
N LEU A 309 2.14 -0.51 -0.82
CA LEU A 309 0.75 -0.86 -1.13
C LEU A 309 0.58 -2.29 -1.67
N LEU A 310 1.50 -2.79 -2.49
CA LEU A 310 1.42 -4.18 -2.99
C LEU A 310 1.60 -5.22 -1.86
N PRO A 311 2.59 -5.09 -0.95
CA PRO A 311 2.66 -5.92 0.25
C PRO A 311 1.37 -5.92 1.09
N LEU A 312 0.70 -4.77 1.21
CA LEU A 312 -0.58 -4.69 1.90
C LEU A 312 -1.66 -5.55 1.22
N LEU A 313 -1.79 -5.49 -0.10
CA LEU A 313 -2.74 -6.34 -0.82
C LEU A 313 -2.45 -7.83 -0.60
N HIS A 314 -1.18 -8.22 -0.51
CA HIS A 314 -0.81 -9.60 -0.19
C HIS A 314 -1.24 -10.01 1.22
N VAL A 315 -1.10 -9.14 2.22
CA VAL A 315 -1.60 -9.38 3.58
C VAL A 315 -3.11 -9.52 3.58
N LEU A 316 -3.84 -8.62 2.93
CA LEU A 316 -5.32 -8.68 2.83
C LEU A 316 -5.81 -9.95 2.12
N HIS A 317 -5.06 -10.43 1.13
CA HIS A 317 -5.34 -11.70 0.48
C HIS A 317 -5.06 -12.90 1.39
N SER A 318 -3.91 -12.93 2.05
CA SER A 318 -3.46 -14.06 2.89
C SER A 318 -4.25 -14.18 4.20
N HIS A 319 -4.82 -13.08 4.67
CA HIS A 319 -5.60 -12.98 5.90
C HIS A 319 -7.05 -12.55 5.60
N ALA A 320 -7.62 -13.08 4.52
CA ALA A 320 -8.92 -12.66 3.98
C ALA A 320 -10.14 -12.93 4.90
N ASP A 321 -9.94 -13.72 5.96
CA ASP A 321 -10.91 -14.11 6.96
C ASP A 321 -10.89 -13.22 8.22
N CYS A 322 -9.81 -12.47 8.45
CA CYS A 322 -9.69 -11.53 9.56
C CYS A 322 -10.74 -10.43 9.46
N GLY A 323 -11.46 -10.17 10.55
CA GLY A 323 -12.41 -9.06 10.63
C GLY A 323 -11.70 -7.70 10.63
N ILE A 324 -10.53 -7.66 11.27
CA ILE A 324 -9.68 -6.48 11.40
C ILE A 324 -8.26 -6.80 10.93
N VAL A 325 -7.68 -5.89 10.15
CA VAL A 325 -6.23 -5.85 9.89
C VAL A 325 -5.72 -4.49 10.35
N GLN A 326 -4.73 -4.49 11.22
CA GLN A 326 -4.22 -3.29 11.87
C GLN A 326 -2.74 -3.09 11.53
N ILE A 327 -2.40 -1.92 10.99
CA ILE A 327 -1.04 -1.54 10.60
C ILE A 327 -0.36 -0.81 11.76
N PHE A 328 0.65 -1.42 12.37
CA PHE A 328 1.34 -0.83 13.50
C PHE A 328 2.54 0.00 13.05
N VAL A 329 2.36 1.31 12.95
CA VAL A 329 3.38 2.24 12.39
C VAL A 329 4.60 2.45 13.28
N ARG A 330 4.48 2.19 14.59
CA ARG A 330 5.57 2.37 15.57
C ARG A 330 6.51 1.16 15.69
N ASN A 331 6.13 0.01 15.13
CA ASN A 331 6.96 -1.18 15.11
C ASN A 331 7.25 -1.56 13.65
N GLY A 332 8.49 -1.38 13.23
CA GLY A 332 8.96 -1.67 11.86
C GLY A 332 9.65 -3.03 11.73
N ASP A 333 9.40 -3.98 12.64
CA ASP A 333 10.07 -5.30 12.63
C ASP A 333 9.62 -6.23 11.48
N GLY A 334 8.63 -5.82 10.68
CA GLY A 334 8.14 -6.55 9.51
C GLY A 334 7.27 -7.75 9.86
N ARG A 335 6.96 -8.00 11.14
CA ARG A 335 6.16 -9.16 11.55
C ARG A 335 4.71 -8.98 11.17
N ILE A 336 4.15 -10.04 10.58
CA ILE A 336 2.73 -10.20 10.31
C ILE A 336 2.26 -11.42 11.09
N TRP A 337 1.24 -11.24 11.92
CA TRP A 337 0.71 -12.32 12.77
C TRP A 337 -0.77 -12.12 13.04
N THR A 338 -1.45 -13.21 13.39
CA THR A 338 -2.88 -13.25 13.70
C THR A 338 -3.11 -13.74 15.11
N ASP A 339 -4.18 -13.26 15.73
CA ASP A 339 -4.67 -13.76 17.02
C ASP A 339 -6.18 -13.50 17.12
N VAL A 340 -6.79 -13.87 18.25
CA VAL A 340 -8.24 -13.99 18.38
C VAL A 340 -8.75 -13.31 19.65
N GLY A 341 -9.76 -12.47 19.50
CA GLY A 341 -10.55 -11.90 20.59
C GLY A 341 -10.14 -10.49 21.01
N MET A 342 -11.09 -9.78 21.65
CA MET A 342 -10.94 -8.36 22.02
C MET A 342 -9.80 -8.10 23.01
N SER A 343 -9.62 -8.95 24.03
CA SER A 343 -8.55 -8.75 25.02
C SER A 343 -7.16 -8.87 24.37
N ALA A 344 -6.97 -9.85 23.48
CA ALA A 344 -5.71 -10.00 22.73
C ALA A 344 -5.48 -8.81 21.78
N TYR A 345 -6.54 -8.34 21.11
CA TYR A 345 -6.46 -7.16 20.26
C TYR A 345 -6.10 -5.89 21.06
N LEU A 346 -6.70 -5.71 22.23
CA LEU A 346 -6.44 -4.58 23.12
C LEU A 346 -5.00 -4.60 23.63
N ASP A 347 -4.50 -5.77 24.05
CA ASP A 347 -3.12 -5.94 24.48
C ASP A 347 -2.12 -5.62 23.36
N ALA A 348 -2.43 -6.03 22.13
CA ALA A 348 -1.60 -5.81 20.95
C ALA A 348 -1.56 -4.34 20.51
N THR A 349 -2.69 -3.64 20.59
CA THR A 349 -2.86 -2.33 19.92
C THR A 349 -2.96 -1.15 20.88
N SER A 350 -3.53 -1.34 22.08
CA SER A 350 -3.82 -0.27 23.04
C SER A 350 -4.53 0.91 22.36
N ILE A 351 -4.27 2.15 22.79
CA ILE A 351 -4.85 3.35 22.20
C ILE A 351 -4.40 3.57 20.74
N TYR A 352 -3.37 2.91 20.24
CA TYR A 352 -2.93 3.05 18.85
C TYR A 352 -3.95 2.53 17.83
N ALA A 353 -4.91 1.70 18.25
CA ALA A 353 -6.08 1.32 17.44
C ALA A 353 -6.99 2.52 17.06
N THR A 354 -6.77 3.69 17.66
CA THR A 354 -7.51 4.92 17.31
C THR A 354 -6.93 5.65 16.09
N PHE A 355 -5.69 5.34 15.69
CA PHE A 355 -5.02 6.02 14.59
C PHE A 355 -5.67 5.65 13.26
N ILE A 356 -6.42 6.57 12.66
CA ILE A 356 -7.34 6.30 11.56
C ILE A 356 -6.71 5.52 10.39
N THR A 357 -5.50 5.90 10.01
CA THR A 357 -4.77 5.32 8.87
C THR A 357 -4.27 3.90 9.10
N SER A 358 -4.22 3.44 10.35
CA SER A 358 -3.82 2.07 10.67
C SER A 358 -4.92 1.02 10.51
N ILE A 359 -6.17 1.44 10.33
CA ILE A 359 -7.33 0.56 10.51
C ILE A 359 -7.82 0.06 9.15
N ILE A 360 -7.95 -1.26 9.05
CA ILE A 360 -8.61 -1.92 7.93
C ILE A 360 -9.67 -2.87 8.47
N MET A 361 -10.89 -2.73 7.96
CA MET A 361 -12.06 -3.49 8.38
C MET A 361 -12.58 -4.33 7.23
N ARG A 362 -12.95 -5.58 7.51
CA ARG A 362 -13.63 -6.43 6.54
C ARG A 362 -15.08 -5.97 6.38
N ARG A 363 -15.46 -5.57 5.16
CA ARG A 363 -16.75 -4.90 4.90
C ARG A 363 -17.96 -5.75 5.26
N VAL A 364 -17.88 -7.06 5.01
CA VAL A 364 -18.99 -7.98 5.33
C VAL A 364 -19.25 -8.09 6.83
N ASP A 365 -18.23 -7.90 7.67
CA ASP A 365 -18.37 -7.92 9.13
C ASP A 365 -18.87 -6.56 9.64
N LEU A 366 -18.36 -5.46 9.06
CA LEU A 366 -18.86 -4.10 9.32
C LEU A 366 -20.37 -3.98 9.05
N ASN A 367 -20.84 -4.54 7.92
CA ASN A 367 -22.26 -4.50 7.54
C ASN A 367 -23.18 -5.31 8.47
N GLN A 368 -22.63 -6.14 9.35
CA GLN A 368 -23.41 -6.89 10.33
C GLN A 368 -23.62 -6.12 11.64
N ILE A 369 -23.00 -4.95 11.81
CA ILE A 369 -23.19 -4.13 13.02
C ILE A 369 -24.58 -3.47 12.98
N GLU A 370 -25.33 -3.60 14.07
CA GLU A 370 -26.71 -3.08 14.16
C GLU A 370 -26.73 -1.56 14.32
N GLU A 371 -25.87 -1.01 15.19
CA GLU A 371 -25.79 0.42 15.48
C GLU A 371 -24.41 1.00 15.10
N PRO A 372 -24.04 1.07 13.81
CA PRO A 372 -22.69 1.49 13.39
C PRO A 372 -22.37 2.97 13.68
N ALA A 373 -23.37 3.77 14.05
CA ALA A 373 -23.23 5.19 14.41
C ALA A 373 -23.33 5.46 15.92
N LEU A 374 -23.31 4.42 16.78
CA LEU A 374 -23.51 4.54 18.22
C LEU A 374 -22.55 5.55 18.89
N PHE A 375 -21.30 5.62 18.40
CA PHE A 375 -20.24 6.50 18.91
C PHE A 375 -19.82 7.58 17.91
N LEU A 376 -20.70 7.97 16.98
CA LEU A 376 -20.39 8.90 15.87
C LEU A 376 -19.94 10.31 16.30
N HIS A 377 -20.04 10.69 17.56
CA HIS A 377 -19.61 12.02 18.03
C HIS A 377 -18.54 11.92 19.14
N SER A 378 -17.82 10.79 19.18
CA SER A 378 -16.80 10.51 20.18
C SER A 378 -15.36 10.82 19.71
N SER A 379 -15.17 11.23 18.45
CA SER A 379 -13.90 11.27 17.72
C SER A 379 -13.30 9.90 17.38
N PHE A 380 -13.85 8.81 17.94
CA PHE A 380 -13.33 7.45 17.82
C PHE A 380 -14.40 6.42 17.44
N ASN A 381 -15.39 6.79 16.62
CA ASN A 381 -16.38 5.81 16.15
C ASN A 381 -15.74 4.59 15.46
N GLN A 382 -14.63 4.81 14.74
CA GLN A 382 -13.82 3.75 14.14
C GLN A 382 -13.25 2.75 15.15
N LEU A 383 -13.01 3.15 16.40
CA LEU A 383 -12.62 2.22 17.46
C LEU A 383 -13.79 1.33 17.86
N TYR A 384 -14.96 1.92 18.08
CA TYR A 384 -16.19 1.17 18.36
C TYR A 384 -16.47 0.14 17.27
N LEU A 385 -16.36 0.52 15.99
CA LEU A 385 -16.58 -0.37 14.86
C LEU A 385 -15.61 -1.56 14.86
N GLN A 386 -14.34 -1.35 15.22
CA GLN A 386 -13.36 -2.45 15.34
C GLN A 386 -13.80 -3.48 16.38
N TYR A 387 -14.17 -3.04 17.58
CA TYR A 387 -14.60 -3.96 18.64
C TYR A 387 -15.96 -4.59 18.35
N ALA A 388 -16.88 -3.87 17.71
CA ALA A 388 -18.15 -4.44 17.26
C ALA A 388 -17.97 -5.53 16.18
N ILE A 389 -16.97 -5.38 15.29
CA ILE A 389 -16.55 -6.45 14.39
C ILE A 389 -15.98 -7.64 15.17
N LEU A 390 -15.07 -7.38 16.12
CA LEU A 390 -14.41 -8.43 16.92
C LEU A 390 -15.38 -9.23 17.80
N GLU A 391 -16.55 -8.68 18.11
CA GLU A 391 -17.61 -9.40 18.81
C GLU A 391 -18.18 -10.56 17.99
N LYS A 392 -18.28 -10.36 16.66
CA LYS A 392 -18.87 -11.35 15.72
C LYS A 392 -17.81 -12.15 14.97
N ASN A 393 -16.71 -11.50 14.58
CA ASN A 393 -15.54 -12.10 13.94
C ASN A 393 -14.29 -11.78 14.78
N PRO A 394 -13.90 -12.64 15.72
CA PRO A 394 -12.85 -12.33 16.69
C PRO A 394 -11.44 -12.41 16.10
N LEU A 395 -11.27 -12.88 14.86
CA LEU A 395 -9.97 -13.04 14.22
C LEU A 395 -9.45 -11.68 13.71
N PHE A 396 -8.21 -11.34 14.07
CA PHE A 396 -7.54 -10.15 13.57
C PHE A 396 -6.11 -10.44 13.11
N CYS A 397 -5.57 -9.53 12.31
CA CYS A 397 -4.18 -9.55 11.84
C CYS A 397 -3.46 -8.24 12.25
N ILE A 398 -2.24 -8.37 12.74
CA ILE A 398 -1.34 -7.25 13.03
C ILE A 398 -0.21 -7.26 12.01
N MET A 399 0.01 -6.12 11.35
CA MET A 399 1.11 -5.90 10.41
C MET A 399 2.03 -4.81 10.97
N ASN A 400 3.21 -5.20 11.43
CA ASN A 400 4.25 -4.28 11.90
C ASN A 400 5.07 -3.79 10.71
N CYS A 401 4.64 -2.68 10.11
CA CYS A 401 5.31 -2.13 8.95
C CYS A 401 5.26 -0.61 8.98
N SER A 402 6.41 0.03 8.72
CA SER A 402 6.53 1.47 8.55
C SER A 402 6.02 1.88 7.17
N MET A 403 4.70 1.84 7.00
CA MET A 403 4.03 2.11 5.72
C MET A 403 3.78 3.58 5.45
N PHE A 404 3.82 4.42 6.49
CA PHE A 404 3.41 5.82 6.38
C PHE A 404 4.51 6.76 6.86
N THR A 405 4.62 7.87 6.13
CA THR A 405 5.10 9.14 6.67
C THR A 405 3.90 10.04 6.88
N TYR A 406 4.02 11.09 7.67
CA TYR A 406 2.88 11.96 7.97
C TYR A 406 3.36 13.40 8.09
N ALA A 407 2.50 14.35 7.74
CA ALA A 407 2.81 15.77 7.79
C ALA A 407 2.96 16.30 9.23
N GLY A 408 2.52 15.52 10.23
CA GLY A 408 2.62 15.90 11.65
C GLY A 408 1.62 16.98 12.05
N LEU A 409 0.50 17.09 11.33
CA LEU A 409 -0.54 18.06 11.67
C LEU A 409 -1.14 17.70 13.03
N SER A 410 -1.16 18.69 13.91
CA SER A 410 -1.95 18.66 15.12
C SER A 410 -3.17 19.58 14.90
N SER A 411 -4.35 19.14 15.32
CA SER A 411 -5.58 19.94 15.20
C SER A 411 -6.12 20.32 16.57
N ASP A 412 -6.74 21.50 16.63
CA ASP A 412 -7.53 21.96 17.77
C ASP A 412 -9.00 21.48 17.70
N ASP A 413 -9.31 20.62 16.72
CA ASP A 413 -10.68 20.20 16.40
C ASP A 413 -11.32 19.35 17.50
N TYR A 414 -10.52 18.78 18.40
CA TYR A 414 -10.99 18.04 19.56
C TYR A 414 -10.13 18.30 20.80
N ASN A 415 -10.73 18.19 21.98
CA ASN A 415 -10.02 18.27 23.24
C ASN A 415 -9.31 16.93 23.52
N PHE A 416 -7.98 16.97 23.64
CA PHE A 416 -7.15 15.78 23.84
C PHE A 416 -7.51 15.01 25.12
N GLY A 417 -7.73 15.73 26.23
CA GLY A 417 -8.09 15.11 27.51
C GLY A 417 -9.43 14.40 27.43
N GLU A 418 -10.43 15.04 26.83
CA GLU A 418 -11.77 14.50 26.62
C GLU A 418 -11.74 13.20 25.81
N VAL A 419 -11.00 13.21 24.71
CA VAL A 419 -10.93 12.07 23.79
C VAL A 419 -10.21 10.87 24.43
N VAL A 420 -9.12 11.11 25.14
CA VAL A 420 -8.33 10.03 25.79
C VAL A 420 -8.99 9.51 27.08
N PHE A 421 -9.55 10.40 27.91
CA PHE A 421 -10.08 10.02 29.22
C PHE A 421 -11.56 9.63 29.21
N ARG A 422 -12.38 10.24 28.33
CA ARG A 422 -13.81 9.92 28.21
C ARG A 422 -14.10 9.02 27.03
N SER A 423 -13.87 9.50 25.80
CA SER A 423 -14.34 8.81 24.59
C SER A 423 -13.76 7.40 24.48
N TYR A 424 -12.42 7.28 24.53
CA TYR A 424 -11.73 5.99 24.46
C TYR A 424 -12.23 5.01 25.54
N GLN A 425 -12.32 5.47 26.78
CA GLN A 425 -12.76 4.64 27.92
C GLN A 425 -14.22 4.23 27.81
N SER A 426 -15.11 5.12 27.40
CA SER A 426 -16.55 4.82 27.21
C SER A 426 -16.79 3.73 26.16
N ILE A 427 -15.97 3.72 25.10
CA ILE A 427 -16.06 2.71 24.04
C ILE A 427 -15.62 1.35 24.59
N LEU A 428 -14.48 1.26 25.28
CA LEU A 428 -14.05 -0.01 25.87
C LEU A 428 -15.04 -0.55 26.91
N GLN A 429 -15.60 0.34 27.74
CA GLN A 429 -16.62 -0.02 28.74
C GLN A 429 -17.89 -0.59 28.11
N HIS A 430 -18.26 -0.15 26.91
CA HIS A 430 -19.40 -0.71 26.18
C HIS A 430 -19.27 -2.22 25.91
N PHE A 431 -18.03 -2.72 25.82
CA PHE A 431 -17.74 -4.14 25.57
C PHE A 431 -17.43 -4.94 26.84
N LEU A 432 -17.58 -4.35 28.03
CA LEU A 432 -17.45 -5.06 29.29
C LEU A 432 -18.49 -6.18 29.38
N GLY A 433 -18.01 -7.42 29.55
CA GLY A 433 -18.87 -8.62 29.56
C GLY A 433 -19.31 -9.11 28.18
N ARG A 434 -18.86 -8.45 27.10
CA ARG A 434 -19.15 -8.79 25.69
C ARG A 434 -17.90 -9.21 24.90
N GLY A 435 -16.78 -9.36 25.59
CA GLY A 435 -15.48 -9.73 25.01
C GLY A 435 -14.32 -9.14 25.80
N LEU A 436 -14.54 -8.02 26.49
CA LEU A 436 -13.59 -7.44 27.45
C LEU A 436 -14.00 -7.74 28.88
N THR A 437 -12.99 -7.91 29.74
CA THR A 437 -13.16 -8.06 31.18
C THR A 437 -12.89 -6.75 31.92
N LEU A 438 -13.27 -6.69 33.20
CA LEU A 438 -12.94 -5.55 34.04
C LEU A 438 -11.42 -5.38 34.25
N ASP A 439 -10.67 -6.50 34.24
CA ASP A 439 -9.22 -6.48 34.36
C ASP A 439 -8.57 -5.86 33.10
N ASP A 440 -9.04 -6.25 31.91
CA ASP A 440 -8.59 -5.67 30.64
C ASP A 440 -8.76 -4.13 30.64
N ILE A 441 -9.95 -3.65 31.03
CA ILE A 441 -10.25 -2.22 31.06
C ILE A 441 -9.37 -1.48 32.08
N ARG A 442 -9.18 -2.04 33.28
CA ARG A 442 -8.33 -1.43 34.32
C ARG A 442 -6.87 -1.39 33.90
N LYS A 443 -6.36 -2.49 33.36
CA LYS A 443 -5.01 -2.60 32.83
C LYS A 443 -4.78 -1.57 31.72
N GLU A 444 -5.69 -1.48 30.76
CA GLU A 444 -5.58 -0.51 29.67
C GLU A 444 -5.68 0.92 30.17
N LYS A 445 -6.66 1.25 31.03
CA LYS A 445 -6.81 2.61 31.57
C LYS A 445 -5.53 3.11 32.24
N ARG A 446 -4.84 2.24 32.98
CA ARG A 446 -3.52 2.55 33.55
C ARG A 446 -2.46 2.68 32.47
N ARG A 447 -2.39 1.73 31.53
CA ARG A 447 -1.42 1.72 30.42
C ARG A 447 -1.53 2.99 29.57
N THR A 448 -2.73 3.32 29.09
CA THR A 448 -3.00 4.52 28.29
C THR A 448 -2.57 5.79 29.02
N LEU A 449 -2.85 5.92 30.32
CA LEU A 449 -2.47 7.10 31.09
C LEU A 449 -0.96 7.32 31.10
N TYR A 450 -0.20 6.29 31.47
CA TYR A 450 1.25 6.41 31.71
C TYR A 450 2.10 6.27 30.44
N GLU A 451 1.69 5.42 29.49
CA GLU A 451 2.47 5.16 28.27
C GLU A 451 2.08 6.09 27.12
N TYR A 452 0.90 6.71 27.16
CA TYR A 452 0.42 7.60 26.10
C TYR A 452 0.04 8.99 26.60
N ALA A 453 -1.00 9.13 27.44
CA ALA A 453 -1.62 10.41 27.75
C ALA A 453 -0.65 11.41 28.40
N ILE A 454 0.06 11.00 29.46
CA ILE A 454 1.03 11.84 30.16
C ILE A 454 2.24 12.20 29.25
N PRO A 455 2.90 11.23 28.57
CA PRO A 455 3.97 11.55 27.62
C PRO A 455 3.55 12.51 26.51
N TRP A 456 2.36 12.32 25.92
CA TRP A 456 1.85 13.20 24.87
C TRP A 456 1.48 14.58 25.40
N PHE A 457 0.82 14.68 26.56
CA PHE A 457 0.53 15.95 27.21
C PHE A 457 1.80 16.73 27.53
N LYS A 458 2.84 16.05 28.01
CA LYS A 458 4.17 16.63 28.21
C LYS A 458 4.74 17.16 26.88
N GLN A 459 4.71 16.34 25.83
CA GLN A 459 5.22 16.71 24.52
C GLN A 459 4.50 17.95 23.96
N ILE A 460 3.16 17.98 23.96
CA ILE A 460 2.37 19.14 23.50
C ILE A 460 2.82 20.42 24.22
N ASN A 461 2.98 20.35 25.54
CA ASN A 461 3.37 21.51 26.34
C ASN A 461 4.82 21.95 26.10
N GLU A 462 5.75 21.01 25.90
CA GLU A 462 7.17 21.31 25.66
C GLU A 462 7.43 21.84 24.24
N THR A 463 6.72 21.31 23.23
CA THR A 463 6.94 21.66 21.82
C THR A 463 5.99 22.74 21.30
N LYS A 464 4.98 23.13 22.10
CA LYS A 464 3.90 24.07 21.71
C LYS A 464 3.17 23.62 20.43
N MET A 465 2.92 22.31 20.32
CA MET A 465 2.05 21.78 19.26
C MET A 465 0.64 22.36 19.38
N ILE A 466 -0.02 22.55 18.23
CA ILE A 466 -1.39 23.05 18.14
C ILE A 466 -2.34 21.91 18.55
N ALA A 467 -2.69 21.83 19.83
CA ALA A 467 -3.64 20.86 20.33
C ALA A 467 -4.44 21.45 21.51
N ASN A 468 -5.75 21.24 21.49
CA ASN A 468 -6.62 21.65 22.59
C ASN A 468 -6.40 20.72 23.80
N THR A 469 -5.76 21.26 24.83
CA THR A 469 -5.54 20.59 26.13
C THR A 469 -6.22 21.35 27.27
N ASP A 470 -7.23 22.17 26.94
CA ASP A 470 -7.98 22.92 27.93
C ASP A 470 -8.62 21.97 28.93
N HIS A 471 -8.64 22.38 30.21
CA HIS A 471 -9.23 21.59 31.29
C HIS A 471 -8.66 20.17 31.47
N PHE A 472 -7.51 19.82 30.87
CA PHE A 472 -6.94 18.46 30.93
C PHE A 472 -6.85 17.89 32.35
N GLU A 473 -6.41 18.71 33.32
CA GLU A 473 -6.34 18.32 34.73
C GLU A 473 -7.73 18.10 35.35
N GLU A 474 -8.72 18.93 35.00
CA GLU A 474 -10.10 18.81 35.51
C GLU A 474 -10.77 17.54 34.95
N ILE A 475 -10.61 17.29 33.66
CA ILE A 475 -11.11 16.09 32.97
C ILE A 475 -10.44 14.83 33.56
N TYR A 476 -9.13 14.89 33.82
CA TYR A 476 -8.43 13.81 34.51
C TYR A 476 -9.04 13.52 35.88
N LYS A 477 -9.29 14.56 36.69
CA LYS A 477 -9.91 14.42 38.02
C LYS A 477 -11.28 13.77 37.95
N GLU A 478 -12.11 14.18 37.00
CA GLU A 478 -13.42 13.61 36.79
C GLU A 478 -13.36 12.08 36.54
N HIS A 479 -12.46 11.63 35.67
CA HIS A 479 -12.43 10.24 35.21
C HIS A 479 -11.52 9.29 36.01
N TYR A 480 -10.58 9.81 36.80
CA TYR A 480 -9.58 8.99 37.50
C TYR A 480 -9.62 9.10 39.04
N HIS A 481 -10.53 9.87 39.64
CA HIS A 481 -10.56 10.07 41.11
C HIS A 481 -10.66 8.78 41.94
N ASP A 482 -11.29 7.73 41.41
CA ASP A 482 -11.44 6.44 42.09
C ASP A 482 -10.25 5.47 41.87
N GLU A 483 -9.27 5.84 41.04
CA GLU A 483 -8.15 4.96 40.69
C GLU A 483 -7.05 4.96 41.76
N PRO A 484 -6.42 3.82 42.06
CA PRO A 484 -5.42 3.71 43.14
C PRO A 484 -4.14 4.53 42.87
N TYR A 485 -3.90 4.91 41.61
CA TYR A 485 -2.76 5.72 41.16
C TYR A 485 -3.13 7.19 40.91
N TYR A 486 -4.31 7.63 41.36
CA TYR A 486 -4.85 8.98 41.12
C TYR A 486 -3.91 10.10 41.59
N GLU A 487 -3.54 10.10 42.88
CA GLU A 487 -2.72 11.18 43.47
C GLU A 487 -1.32 11.25 42.85
N GLU A 488 -0.75 10.09 42.50
CA GLU A 488 0.56 9.99 41.86
C GLU A 488 0.54 10.63 40.47
N ALA A 489 -0.42 10.24 39.63
CA ALA A 489 -0.53 10.77 38.28
C ALA A 489 -0.97 12.24 38.26
N LEU A 490 -1.82 12.68 39.19
CA LEU A 490 -2.17 14.09 39.36
C LEU A 490 -0.92 14.95 39.63
N ALA A 491 -0.05 14.50 40.55
CA ALA A 491 1.20 15.20 40.85
C ALA A 491 2.10 15.36 39.60
N ILE A 492 2.17 14.33 38.75
CA ILE A 492 2.91 14.38 37.48
C ILE A 492 2.28 15.40 36.53
N ILE A 493 0.96 15.32 36.30
CA ILE A 493 0.23 16.23 35.39
C ILE A 493 0.40 17.69 35.81
N THR A 494 0.22 17.99 37.11
CA THR A 494 0.39 19.35 37.64
C THR A 494 1.85 19.84 37.50
N SER A 495 2.85 18.95 37.62
CA SER A 495 4.26 19.32 37.45
C SER A 495 4.59 19.76 36.02
N ILE A 496 3.97 19.14 35.01
CA ILE A 496 4.15 19.49 33.59
C ILE A 496 3.64 20.90 33.32
N ARG A 497 2.48 21.27 33.88
CA ARG A 497 1.87 22.59 33.69
C ARG A 497 2.69 23.72 34.34
N LYS A 498 3.37 23.45 35.46
CA LYS A 498 4.23 24.42 36.18
C LYS A 498 5.54 24.76 35.46
N LEU A 499 5.88 24.05 34.38
CA LEU A 499 7.07 24.35 33.55
C LEU A 499 6.83 25.45 32.50
N GLN A 500 5.63 26.04 32.45
CA GLN A 500 5.34 27.22 31.62
C GLN A 500 5.77 28.51 32.35
N PRO A 501 6.55 29.40 31.71
CA PRO A 501 6.87 30.72 32.24
C PRO A 501 5.67 31.67 32.29
#